data_AF-A0A7I5ECA1-F1
#
_entry.id   AF-A0A7I5ECA1-F1
#
_cell.length_a   1.000
_cell.length_b   1.000
_cell.length_c   1.000
_cell.angle_alpha   90.00
_cell.angle_beta   90.00
_cell.angle_gamma   90.00
#
_symmetry.space_group_name_H-M   'P 1'
#
loop_
_entity.id
_entity.type
_entity.pdbx_description
1 polymer ?
#
loop_
_entity_poly.entity_id
_entity_poly.type
_entity_poly.pdbx_seq_one_letter_code
_entity_poly.pdbx_strand_id
1 'polypeptide(L)'
;MGLTKYSLILFGFITSSVCLMCLEGSDCEKEASCEECSGVACTRITSFNLEDNKEVALTCIPYDTRTFGRAHLEEAGCRRVGDRQICVCYSGDYCNSAKASFISLIMLGLLLLNL
;
A
#
# COMPACT_ATOMS: atom_id res chain seq x y z
N MET A 1 8.58 16.69 40.32
CA MET A 1 7.86 17.28 39.18
C MET A 1 8.80 17.32 37.98
N GLY A 2 8.83 16.29 37.13
CA GLY A 2 9.84 16.24 36.04
C GLY A 2 9.65 15.17 34.96
N LEU A 3 8.87 14.11 35.22
CA LEU A 3 8.67 13.02 34.26
C LEU A 3 7.46 13.21 33.31
N THR A 4 6.49 14.04 33.67
CA THR A 4 5.27 14.26 32.86
C THR A 4 5.48 15.16 31.64
N LYS A 5 6.55 15.98 31.60
CA LYS A 5 6.82 16.88 30.46
C LYS A 5 7.44 16.16 29.25
N TYR A 6 8.27 15.13 29.47
CA TYR A 6 8.89 14.39 28.37
C TYR A 6 7.93 13.42 27.66
N SER A 7 6.90 12.95 28.38
CA SER A 7 5.87 12.06 27.81
C SER A 7 5.04 12.74 26.72
N LEU A 8 4.73 14.04 26.89
CA LEU A 8 3.97 14.81 25.90
C LEU A 8 4.77 15.18 24.65
N ILE A 9 6.09 15.34 24.77
CA ILE A 9 6.97 15.65 23.63
C ILE A 9 7.09 14.44 22.70
N LEU A 10 7.00 13.21 23.22
CA LEU A 10 7.03 11.98 22.42
C LEU A 10 5.73 11.73 21.65
N PHE A 11 4.59 12.21 22.16
CA PHE A 11 3.29 12.10 21.49
C PHE A 11 3.07 13.14 20.36
N GLY A 12 3.87 14.21 20.33
CA GLY A 12 3.72 15.32 19.37
C GLY A 12 4.31 15.10 17.98
N PHE A 13 5.12 14.05 17.77
CA PHE A 13 5.85 13.82 16.50
C PHE A 13 5.31 12.67 15.66
N ILE A 14 4.29 11.94 16.11
CA ILE A 14 3.77 10.77 15.37
C ILE A 14 2.58 11.17 14.50
N THR A 15 2.74 12.19 13.66
CA THR A 15 1.98 12.25 12.42
C THR A 15 2.79 11.50 11.37
N SER A 16 2.86 10.18 11.48
CA SER A 16 3.30 9.37 10.34
C SER A 16 2.34 9.70 9.20
N SER A 17 2.84 10.39 8.16
CA SER A 17 2.20 10.29 6.86
C SER A 17 2.25 8.82 6.49
N VAL A 18 1.16 8.10 6.73
CA VAL A 18 1.03 6.71 6.33
C VAL A 18 0.97 6.74 4.81
N CYS A 19 2.13 6.62 4.18
CA CYS A 19 2.22 6.44 2.74
C CYS A 19 1.62 5.06 2.43
N LEU A 20 0.68 5.01 1.49
CA LEU A 20 0.10 3.75 1.06
C LEU A 20 1.19 2.96 0.31
N MET A 21 1.50 1.76 0.81
CA MET A 21 2.44 0.83 0.20
C MET A 21 1.67 -0.25 -0.58
N CYS A 22 2.12 -0.52 -1.79
CA CYS A 22 1.49 -1.42 -2.74
C CYS A 22 2.56 -2.39 -3.28
N LEU A 23 2.14 -3.56 -3.76
CA LEU A 23 3.02 -4.42 -4.56
C LEU A 23 3.11 -3.93 -6.00
N GLU A 24 4.28 -4.06 -6.61
CA GLU A 24 4.56 -3.72 -8.00
C GLU A 24 5.18 -4.92 -8.74
N GLY A 25 4.68 -5.19 -9.95
CA GLY A 25 5.16 -6.27 -10.81
C GLY A 25 4.05 -7.06 -11.49
N SER A 26 4.41 -8.17 -12.15
CA SER A 26 3.46 -9.03 -12.89
C SER A 26 3.67 -10.51 -12.57
N ASP A 27 2.58 -11.22 -12.24
CA ASP A 27 2.55 -12.62 -11.78
C ASP A 27 3.50 -12.97 -10.62
N CYS A 28 3.98 -11.95 -9.92
CA CYS A 28 4.96 -12.09 -8.86
C CYS A 28 4.33 -12.48 -7.51
N GLU A 29 3.00 -12.47 -7.39
CA GLU A 29 2.30 -12.85 -6.14
C GLU A 29 2.51 -14.33 -5.79
N LYS A 30 2.52 -15.21 -6.80
CA LYS A 30 2.68 -16.66 -6.61
C LYS A 30 4.07 -17.02 -6.08
N GLU A 31 5.08 -16.22 -6.45
CA GLU A 31 6.48 -16.42 -6.05
C GLU A 31 6.91 -15.49 -4.91
N ALA A 32 6.00 -14.63 -4.42
CA ALA A 32 6.28 -13.57 -3.45
C ALA A 32 7.49 -12.70 -3.84
N SER A 33 7.64 -12.42 -5.15
CA SER A 33 8.77 -11.70 -5.74
C SER A 33 8.42 -10.27 -6.16
N CYS A 34 7.22 -9.79 -5.83
CA CYS A 34 6.80 -8.44 -6.18
C CYS A 34 7.64 -7.41 -5.41
N GLU A 35 7.99 -6.32 -6.08
CA GLU A 35 8.60 -5.17 -5.43
C GLU A 35 7.54 -4.38 -4.66
N GLU A 36 7.99 -3.44 -3.83
CA GLU A 36 7.11 -2.53 -3.11
C GLU A 36 7.21 -1.12 -3.72
N CYS A 37 6.06 -0.47 -3.87
CA CYS A 37 5.99 0.90 -4.34
C CYS A 37 4.99 1.72 -3.50
N SER A 38 5.16 3.04 -3.51
CA SER A 38 4.35 3.96 -2.71
C SER A 38 3.59 4.96 -3.58
N GLY A 39 2.31 5.14 -3.28
CA GLY A 39 1.43 6.00 -4.09
C GLY A 39 0.19 6.49 -3.38
N VAL A 40 -0.72 7.11 -4.15
CA VAL A 40 -2.02 7.59 -3.66
C VAL A 40 -3.09 6.51 -3.70
N ALA A 41 -2.88 5.48 -4.52
CA ALA A 41 -3.72 4.31 -4.64
C ALA A 41 -2.88 3.14 -5.15
N CYS A 42 -3.35 1.93 -4.91
CA CYS A 42 -2.82 0.73 -5.54
C CYS A 42 -3.76 0.27 -6.66
N THR A 43 -3.20 -0.37 -7.69
CA THR A 43 -3.94 -0.92 -8.82
C THR A 43 -3.62 -2.39 -9.01
N ARG A 44 -4.65 -3.21 -9.18
CA ARG A 44 -4.56 -4.62 -9.59
C ARG A 44 -5.29 -4.81 -10.92
N ILE A 45 -4.62 -5.43 -11.88
CA ILE A 45 -5.18 -5.79 -13.17
C ILE A 45 -5.12 -7.30 -13.30
N THR A 46 -6.27 -7.93 -13.50
CA THR A 46 -6.38 -9.37 -13.75
C THR A 46 -6.84 -9.57 -15.19
N SER A 47 -6.05 -10.27 -16.01
CA SER A 47 -6.48 -10.72 -17.33
C SER A 47 -7.13 -12.09 -17.25
N PHE A 48 -8.24 -12.26 -17.97
CA PHE A 48 -8.92 -13.53 -18.16
C PHE A 48 -8.69 -14.11 -19.56
N ASN A 49 -7.83 -13.47 -20.34
CA ASN A 49 -7.45 -13.95 -21.65
C ASN A 49 -6.40 -15.05 -21.52
N LEU A 50 -6.71 -16.23 -22.05
CA LEU A 50 -5.80 -17.39 -22.01
C LEU A 50 -4.61 -17.25 -22.97
N GLU A 51 -4.66 -16.30 -23.90
CA GLU A 51 -3.55 -15.95 -24.80
C GLU A 51 -2.59 -14.92 -24.18
N ASP A 52 -2.99 -14.24 -23.09
CA ASP A 52 -2.11 -13.30 -22.39
C ASP A 52 -1.07 -14.09 -21.58
N ASN A 53 0.21 -13.76 -21.79
CA ASN A 53 1.33 -14.36 -21.04
C ASN A 53 1.36 -13.95 -19.56
N LYS A 54 0.51 -13.00 -19.14
CA LYS A 54 0.46 -12.43 -17.79
C LYS A 54 -0.97 -12.40 -17.27
N GLU A 55 -1.21 -13.08 -16.16
CA GLU A 55 -2.55 -13.22 -15.54
C GLU A 55 -2.85 -12.03 -14.62
N VAL A 56 -1.84 -11.56 -13.88
CA VAL A 56 -1.98 -10.47 -12.90
C VAL A 56 -0.86 -9.44 -13.06
N ALA A 57 -1.22 -8.16 -13.04
CA ALA A 57 -0.29 -7.03 -12.97
C ALA A 57 -0.68 -6.08 -11.83
N LEU A 58 0.33 -5.61 -11.09
CA LEU A 58 0.21 -4.80 -9.88
C LEU A 58 1.07 -3.54 -10.01
N THR A 59 0.54 -2.40 -9.57
CA THR A 59 1.29 -1.13 -9.55
C THR A 59 0.66 -0.14 -8.56
N CYS A 60 1.32 0.99 -8.33
CA CYS A 60 0.80 2.13 -7.58
C CYS A 60 0.53 3.33 -8.48
N ILE A 61 -0.44 4.15 -8.08
CA ILE A 61 -0.73 5.43 -8.70
C ILE A 61 0.17 6.49 -8.02
N PRO A 62 1.04 7.19 -8.74
CA PRO A 62 2.00 8.13 -8.14
C PRO A 62 1.31 9.38 -7.56
N TYR A 63 1.95 10.02 -6.58
CA TYR A 63 1.40 11.19 -5.86
C TYR A 63 1.12 12.40 -6.75
N ASP A 64 1.90 12.59 -7.81
CA ASP A 64 1.80 13.75 -8.70
C ASP A 64 0.53 13.75 -9.56
N THR A 65 -0.17 12.60 -9.64
CA THR A 65 -1.49 12.50 -10.30
C THR A 65 -2.57 13.33 -9.59
N ARG A 66 -2.34 13.77 -8.35
CA ARG A 66 -3.25 14.65 -7.58
C ARG A 66 -3.41 16.06 -8.15
N THR A 67 -2.49 16.51 -9.00
CA THR A 67 -2.59 17.84 -9.65
C THR A 67 -3.74 17.91 -10.66
N PHE A 68 -4.15 16.76 -11.21
CA PHE A 68 -5.42 16.59 -11.89
C PHE A 68 -6.46 16.32 -10.79
N GLY A 69 -7.28 17.32 -10.44
CA GLY A 69 -8.19 17.24 -9.30
C GLY A 69 -9.05 15.97 -9.27
N ARG A 70 -9.67 15.69 -8.11
CA ARG A 70 -10.47 14.49 -7.75
C ARG A 70 -11.40 13.93 -8.85
N ALA A 71 -11.79 14.74 -9.84
CA ALA A 71 -12.55 14.36 -11.03
C ALA A 71 -11.80 13.45 -12.03
N HIS A 72 -10.46 13.34 -11.95
CA HIS A 72 -9.64 12.45 -12.81
C HIS A 72 -9.13 11.20 -12.10
N LEU A 73 -9.42 11.07 -10.80
CA LEU A 73 -9.08 9.87 -10.05
C LEU A 73 -10.13 8.80 -10.34
N GLU A 74 -9.68 7.63 -10.79
CA GLU A 74 -10.54 6.46 -11.03
C GLU A 74 -11.35 6.13 -9.76
N GLU A 75 -12.62 5.78 -9.92
CA GLU A 75 -13.47 5.40 -8.81
C GLU A 75 -12.88 4.19 -8.07
N ALA A 76 -12.90 4.23 -6.74
CA ALA A 76 -12.46 3.11 -5.93
C ALA A 76 -13.33 1.87 -6.22
N GLY A 77 -12.69 0.70 -6.32
CA GLY A 77 -13.38 -0.55 -6.60
C GLY A 77 -12.88 -1.22 -7.88
N CYS A 78 -13.58 -2.29 -8.28
CA CYS A 78 -13.21 -3.12 -9.42
C CYS A 78 -14.21 -2.94 -10.56
N ARG A 79 -13.71 -2.74 -11.77
CA ARG A 79 -14.49 -2.71 -13.00
C ARG A 79 -13.93 -3.67 -14.03
N ARG A 80 -14.81 -4.29 -14.82
CA ARG A 80 -14.41 -5.18 -15.91
C ARG A 80 -14.40 -4.39 -17.22
N VAL A 81 -13.29 -4.47 -17.95
CA VAL A 81 -13.08 -3.83 -19.25
C VAL A 81 -12.63 -4.92 -20.21
N GLY A 82 -13.56 -5.42 -21.02
CA GLY A 82 -13.31 -6.55 -21.92
C GLY A 82 -12.95 -7.83 -21.16
N ASP A 83 -11.78 -8.38 -21.47
CA ASP A 83 -11.17 -9.57 -20.87
C ASP A 83 -10.36 -9.26 -19.61
N ARG A 84 -10.34 -8.00 -19.13
CA ARG A 84 -9.59 -7.60 -17.94
C ARG A 84 -10.50 -7.09 -16.84
N GLN A 85 -10.10 -7.30 -15.59
CA GLN A 85 -10.66 -6.63 -14.42
C GLN A 85 -9.60 -5.71 -13.82
N ILE A 86 -9.97 -4.45 -13.63
CA ILE A 86 -9.10 -3.41 -13.07
C ILE A 86 -9.70 -3.00 -11.74
N CYS A 87 -8.90 -3.08 -10.67
CA CYS A 87 -9.26 -2.69 -9.32
C CYS A 87 -8.36 -1.54 -8.83
N VAL A 88 -8.95 -0.47 -8.31
CA VAL A 88 -8.24 0.67 -7.72
C VAL A 88 -8.60 0.80 -6.25
N CYS A 89 -7.60 0.89 -5.37
CA CYS A 89 -7.78 1.05 -3.93
C CYS A 89 -6.98 2.23 -3.39
N TYR A 90 -7.66 3.12 -2.68
CA TYR A 90 -7.03 4.25 -1.98
C TYR A 90 -6.66 3.91 -0.53
N SER A 91 -7.00 2.70 -0.06
CA SER A 91 -6.68 2.19 1.28
C SER A 91 -5.91 0.86 1.19
N GLY A 92 -5.23 0.49 2.27
CA GLY A 92 -4.37 -0.70 2.34
C GLY A 92 -5.09 -2.05 2.43
N ASP A 93 -6.39 -2.11 2.20
CA ASP A 93 -7.19 -3.29 2.56
C ASP A 93 -7.56 -4.23 1.39
N TYR A 94 -7.41 -3.85 0.10
CA TYR A 94 -8.19 -4.57 -0.94
C TYR A 94 -7.65 -4.89 -2.36
N CYS A 95 -6.47 -4.45 -2.86
CA CYS A 95 -6.03 -4.89 -4.21
C CYS A 95 -4.67 -5.59 -4.28
N ASN A 96 -3.68 -5.12 -3.52
CA ASN A 96 -2.30 -5.61 -3.58
C ASN A 96 -1.48 -4.96 -2.47
N SER A 97 -2.07 -4.87 -1.29
CA SER A 97 -1.40 -4.30 -0.13
C SER A 97 -0.16 -5.13 0.15
N ALA A 98 1.01 -4.51 0.00
CA ALA A 98 2.21 -4.97 0.66
C ALA A 98 1.90 -4.76 2.14
N LYS A 99 1.35 -5.78 2.82
CA LYS A 99 1.26 -5.71 4.26
C LYS A 99 2.69 -5.60 4.74
N ALA A 100 3.13 -4.37 5.03
CA ALA A 100 4.25 -4.14 5.88
C ALA A 100 3.94 -4.98 7.12
N SER A 101 4.67 -6.09 7.28
CA SER A 101 4.72 -6.78 8.54
C SER A 101 5.37 -5.78 9.48
N PHE A 102 4.56 -4.88 10.03
CA PHE A 102 4.91 -4.08 11.17
C PHE A 102 5.06 -5.09 12.30
N ILE A 103 6.21 -5.77 12.34
CA ILE A 103 6.84 -6.07 13.61
C ILE A 103 7.02 -4.71 14.23
N SER A 104 6.00 -4.33 15.00
CA SER A 104 5.95 -3.09 15.72
C SER A 104 7.30 -2.96 16.41
N LEU A 105 8.06 -1.90 16.09
CA LEU A 105 9.31 -1.57 16.81
C LEU A 105 9.08 -1.49 18.34
N ILE A 106 7.82 -1.41 18.77
CA ILE A 106 7.35 -1.57 20.14
C ILE A 106 7.72 -2.96 20.71
N MET A 107 7.61 -4.05 19.95
CA MET A 107 7.98 -5.41 20.39
C MET A 107 9.50 -5.60 20.47
N LEU A 108 10.27 -5.01 19.55
CA LEU A 108 11.73 -5.03 19.62
C LEU A 108 12.25 -4.16 20.77
N GLY A 109 11.62 -3.00 21.00
CA GLY A 109 11.89 -2.12 22.14
C GLY A 109 11.57 -2.78 23.48
N LEU A 110 10.44 -3.49 23.59
CA LEU A 110 10.09 -4.27 24.78
C LEU A 110 11.06 -5.44 25.03
N LEU A 111 11.57 -6.09 23.98
CA LEU A 111 12.55 -7.18 24.12
C LEU A 111 13.92 -6.65 24.61
N LEU A 112 14.34 -5.48 24.13
CA LEU A 112 15.61 -4.83 24.51
C LEU A 112 15.54 -4.13 25.89
N LEU A 113 14.36 -3.74 26.36
CA LEU A 113 14.16 -3.18 27.71
C LEU A 113 14.05 -4.25 28.81
N ASN A 114 13.89 -5.53 28.46
CA ASN A 114 13.82 -6.66 29.38
C ASN A 114 15.10 -7.54 29.36
N LEU A 115 16.19 -7.06 28.75
CA LEU A 115 17.52 -7.72 28.74
C LEU A 115 18.55 -6.91 29.52
#